data_AF-A0A099S309-F1
#
_entry.id   AF-A0A099S309-F1
#
_cell.length_a   1.000
_cell.length_b   1.000
_cell.length_c   1.000
_cell.angle_alpha   90.00
_cell.angle_beta   90.00
_cell.angle_gamma   90.00
#
_symmetry.space_group_name_H-M   'P 1'
#
loop_
_entity.id
_entity.type
_entity.pdbx_description
1 polymer ?
#
loop_
_entity_poly.entity_id
_entity_poly.type
_entity_poly.pdbx_seq_one_letter_code
_entity_poly.pdbx_strand_id
1 'polypeptide(L)'
;MHFHYLTELLQLSHKIEQLCMPDSRIANDEAGFIDTKAKVLGILRVLYGENSREFRVVILTYSPATVVKVVNHIISRSDKITSQTKAVNM
;
A
#
# COMPACT_ATOMS: atom_id res chain seq x y z
N MET A 1 -9.54 -13.41 -4.02
CA MET A 1 -9.22 -12.04 -4.50
C MET A 1 -8.52 -11.20 -3.44
N HIS A 2 -9.01 -11.08 -2.20
CA HIS A 2 -8.41 -10.22 -1.16
C HIS A 2 -6.90 -10.47 -0.90
N PHE A 3 -6.48 -11.74 -0.74
CA PHE A 3 -5.06 -12.08 -0.53
C PHE A 3 -4.14 -11.69 -1.69
N HIS A 4 -4.63 -11.74 -2.94
CA HIS A 4 -3.84 -11.33 -4.10
C HIS A 4 -3.50 -9.84 -4.04
N TYR A 5 -4.50 -9.01 -3.68
CA TYR A 5 -4.30 -7.58 -3.51
C TYR A 5 -3.36 -7.23 -2.34
N LEU A 6 -3.38 -7.98 -1.24
CA LEU A 6 -2.44 -7.77 -0.14
C LEU A 6 -1.00 -8.07 -0.54
N THR A 7 -0.76 -9.16 -1.29
CA THR A 7 0.56 -9.48 -1.84
C THR A 7 1.03 -8.40 -2.80
N GLU A 8 0.15 -7.92 -3.69
CA GLU A 8 0.49 -6.87 -4.64
C GLU A 8 0.79 -5.53 -3.93
N LEU A 9 0.01 -5.17 -2.91
CA LEU A 9 0.29 -3.99 -2.08
C LEU A 9 1.66 -4.08 -1.42
N LEU A 10 2.04 -5.23 -0.86
CA LEU A 10 3.36 -5.45 -0.26
C LEU A 10 4.50 -5.29 -1.27
N GLN A 11 4.33 -5.82 -2.49
CA GLN A 11 5.32 -5.65 -3.56
C GLN A 11 5.46 -4.18 -3.97
N LEU A 12 4.34 -3.45 -4.08
CA LEU A 12 4.34 -2.04 -4.42
C LEU A 12 4.96 -1.18 -3.31
N SER A 13 4.74 -1.51 -2.02
CA SER A 13 5.38 -0.76 -0.92
C SER A 13 6.90 -0.93 -0.93
N HIS A 14 7.41 -2.15 -1.16
CA HIS A 14 8.85 -2.35 -1.30
C HIS A 14 9.44 -1.61 -2.50
N LYS A 15 8.71 -1.55 -3.61
CA LYS A 15 9.14 -0.75 -4.76
C LYS A 15 9.23 0.74 -4.42
N ILE A 16 8.25 1.27 -3.67
CA ILE A 16 8.28 2.66 -3.20
C ILE A 16 9.49 2.90 -2.28
N GLU A 17 9.80 1.97 -1.37
CA GLU A 17 10.99 2.07 -0.51
C GLU A 17 12.29 2.10 -1.32
N GLN A 18 12.41 1.27 -2.35
CA GLN A 18 13.58 1.23 -3.23
C GLN A 18 13.78 2.53 -4.01
N LEU A 19 12.69 3.14 -4.49
CA LEU A 19 12.72 4.44 -5.19
C LEU A 19 13.14 5.60 -4.27
N CYS A 20 13.10 5.42 -2.95
CA CYS A 20 13.50 6.43 -1.98
C CYS A 20 14.93 6.26 -1.48
N MET A 21 15.65 5.24 -1.96
CA MET A 21 17.04 5.03 -1.59
C MET A 21 17.92 6.08 -2.29
N PRO A 22 18.88 6.71 -1.58
CA PRO A 22 19.65 7.85 -2.09
C PRO A 22 20.57 7.55 -3.29
N ASP A 23 20.68 6.28 -3.72
CA ASP A 23 21.54 5.84 -4.83
C ASP A 23 20.83 5.82 -6.21
N SER A 24 19.54 6.14 -6.29
CA SER A 24 18.81 6.19 -7.56
C SER A 24 18.72 7.61 -8.13
N ARG A 25 18.67 7.68 -9.46
CA ARG A 25 18.77 8.92 -10.23
C ARG A 25 17.51 9.76 -9.99
N ILE A 26 17.64 10.82 -9.18
CA ILE A 26 16.62 11.76 -8.67
C ILE A 26 15.41 12.03 -9.59
N ALA A 27 15.58 12.14 -10.92
CA ALA A 27 14.48 12.41 -11.85
C ALA A 27 13.64 11.15 -12.26
N ASN A 28 14.24 9.96 -12.27
CA ASN A 28 13.52 8.72 -12.56
C ASN A 28 12.65 8.26 -11.36
N ASP A 29 13.02 8.71 -10.15
CA ASP A 29 12.40 8.24 -8.92
C ASP A 29 11.03 8.87 -8.67
N GLU A 30 10.83 10.12 -9.12
CA GLU A 30 9.54 10.80 -8.99
C GLU A 30 8.47 10.21 -9.92
N ALA A 31 8.78 10.01 -11.21
CA ALA A 31 7.87 9.36 -12.14
C ALA A 31 7.57 7.91 -11.72
N GLY A 32 8.60 7.17 -11.29
CA GLY A 32 8.45 5.83 -10.75
C GLY A 32 7.56 5.78 -9.50
N PHE A 33 7.66 6.79 -8.63
CA PHE A 33 6.81 6.91 -7.45
C PHE A 33 5.35 7.19 -7.84
N ILE A 34 5.11 8.15 -8.74
CA ILE A 34 3.75 8.51 -9.20
C ILE A 34 3.05 7.29 -9.81
N ASP A 35 3.73 6.56 -10.69
CA ASP A 35 3.18 5.35 -11.31
C ASP A 35 2.89 4.25 -10.29
N THR A 36 3.80 4.05 -9.34
CA THR A 36 3.64 3.02 -8.29
C THR A 36 2.51 3.40 -7.34
N LYS A 37 2.39 4.69 -6.98
CA LYS A 37 1.29 5.23 -6.18
C LYS A 37 -0.07 5.07 -6.89
N ALA A 38 -0.13 5.29 -8.20
CA ALA A 38 -1.36 5.10 -8.97
C ALA A 38 -1.87 3.64 -8.90
N LYS A 39 -0.96 2.66 -8.96
CA LYS A 39 -1.31 1.24 -8.77
C LYS A 39 -1.85 0.94 -7.37
N VAL A 40 -1.21 1.50 -6.34
CA VAL A 40 -1.71 1.39 -4.95
C VAL A 40 -3.12 1.96 -4.86
N LEU A 41 -3.39 3.14 -5.42
CA LEU A 41 -4.72 3.73 -5.44
C LEU A 41 -5.75 2.86 -6.18
N GLY A 42 -5.37 2.23 -7.29
CA GLY A 42 -6.22 1.27 -8.00
C GLY A 42 -6.66 0.12 -7.09
N ILE A 43 -5.74 -0.47 -6.34
CA ILE A 43 -6.03 -1.56 -5.41
C ILE A 43 -6.90 -1.06 -4.25
N LEU A 44 -6.57 0.08 -3.64
CA LEU A 44 -7.34 0.65 -2.52
C LEU A 44 -8.77 0.99 -2.93
N ARG A 45 -8.97 1.49 -4.16
CA ARG A 45 -10.30 1.75 -4.71
C ARG A 45 -11.12 0.46 -4.76
N VAL A 46 -10.53 -0.65 -5.21
CA VAL A 46 -11.22 -1.95 -5.30
C VAL A 46 -11.51 -2.52 -3.91
N LEU A 47 -10.57 -2.43 -2.97
CA LEU A 47 -10.71 -3.02 -1.63
C LEU A 47 -11.63 -2.23 -0.69
N TYR A 48 -11.55 -0.89 -0.72
CA TYR A 48 -12.16 -0.04 0.30
C TYR A 48 -13.04 1.09 -0.27
N GLY A 49 -12.95 1.35 -1.58
CA GLY A 49 -13.64 2.47 -2.23
C GLY A 49 -12.91 3.81 -2.06
N GLU A 50 -13.28 4.78 -2.89
CA GLU A 50 -12.62 6.10 -2.97
C GLU A 50 -12.85 6.97 -1.72
N ASN A 51 -13.95 6.72 -1.02
CA ASN A 51 -14.30 7.44 0.21
C ASN A 51 -13.59 6.89 1.45
N SER A 52 -12.84 5.79 1.32
CA SER A 52 -12.08 5.21 2.43
C SER A 52 -10.98 6.14 2.93
N ARG A 53 -10.64 6.00 4.21
CA ARG A 53 -9.55 6.78 4.82
C ARG A 53 -8.22 6.47 4.15
N GLU A 54 -7.99 5.20 3.85
CA GLU A 54 -6.80 4.65 3.22
C GLU A 54 -6.58 5.28 1.84
N PHE A 55 -7.61 5.26 0.99
CA PHE A 55 -7.55 5.87 -0.35
C PHE A 55 -7.31 7.38 -0.26
N ARG A 56 -8.04 8.08 0.61
CA ARG A 56 -7.92 9.54 0.79
C ARG A 56 -6.56 9.98 1.31
N VAL A 57 -5.94 9.21 2.20
CA VAL A 57 -4.59 9.52 2.69
C VAL A 57 -3.56 9.33 1.57
N VAL A 58 -3.64 8.22 0.83
CA VAL A 58 -2.68 7.95 -0.25
C VAL A 58 -2.81 8.95 -1.39
N ILE A 59 -4.04 9.34 -1.78
CA ILE A 59 -4.21 10.28 -2.90
C ILE A 59 -3.64 11.67 -2.56
N LEU A 60 -3.87 12.16 -1.33
CA LEU A 60 -3.44 13.50 -0.91
C LEU A 60 -1.95 13.61 -0.57
N THR A 61 -1.29 12.51 -0.19
CA THR A 61 0.11 12.56 0.22
C THR A 61 1.07 12.48 -0.96
N TYR A 62 2.11 13.31 -0.94
CA TYR A 62 3.29 13.17 -1.82
C TYR A 62 4.45 12.45 -1.13
N SER A 63 4.27 12.01 0.12
CA SER A 63 5.33 11.36 0.91
C SER A 63 5.33 9.84 0.67
N PRO A 64 6.41 9.27 0.07
CA PRO A 64 6.53 7.83 -0.12
C PRO A 64 6.44 7.04 1.18
N ALA A 65 7.07 7.54 2.25
CA ALA A 65 7.03 6.93 3.56
C ALA A 65 5.60 6.86 4.14
N THR A 66 4.75 7.83 3.81
CA THR A 66 3.34 7.80 4.23
C THR A 66 2.57 6.71 3.48
N VAL A 67 2.79 6.55 2.18
CA VAL A 67 2.16 5.48 1.40
C VAL A 67 2.54 4.10 1.94
N VAL A 68 3.83 3.88 2.22
CA VAL A 68 4.32 2.62 2.81
C VAL A 68 3.69 2.35 4.17
N LYS A 69 3.58 3.36 5.04
CA LYS A 69 2.90 3.22 6.35
C LYS A 69 1.45 2.81 6.23
N VAL A 70 0.70 3.36 5.26
CA VAL A 70 -0.70 2.97 5.02
C VAL A 70 -0.78 1.51 4.57
N VAL A 71 0.08 1.09 3.64
CA VAL A 71 0.12 -0.31 3.18
C VAL A 71 0.43 -1.26 4.33
N ASN A 72 1.45 -0.96 5.13
CA ASN A 72 1.83 -1.79 6.28
C ASN A 72 0.70 -1.89 7.33
N HIS A 73 -0.03 -0.80 7.54
CA HIS A 73 -1.21 -0.81 8.41
C HIS A 73 -2.30 -1.75 7.90
N ILE A 74 -2.56 -1.74 6.60
CA ILE A 74 -3.56 -2.61 5.95
C ILE A 74 -3.17 -4.09 6.08
N ILE A 75 -1.90 -4.42 5.81
CA ILE A 75 -1.38 -5.79 5.91
C ILE A 75 -1.49 -6.28 7.36
N SER A 76 -0.97 -5.50 8.32
CA SER A 76 -1.01 -5.86 9.73
C SER A 76 -2.43 -6.05 10.26
N ARG A 77 -3.38 -5.21 9.82
CA ARG A 77 -4.79 -5.34 10.18
C ARG A 77 -5.41 -6.62 9.60
N SER A 78 -5.05 -6.97 8.36
CA SER A 78 -5.56 -8.17 7.68
C SER A 78 -5.05 -9.47 8.33
N ASP A 79 -3.80 -9.51 8.77
CA ASP A 79 -3.24 -10.64 9.51
C ASP A 79 -3.93 -10.86 10.87
N LYS A 80 -4.27 -9.76 11.55
CA LYS A 80 -5.03 -9.80 12.81
C LYS A 80 -6.44 -10.34 12.60
N ILE A 81 -7.15 -9.90 11.56
CA ILE A 81 -8.48 -10.42 11.22
C ILE A 81 -8.40 -11.92 10.93
N THR A 82 -7.40 -12.35 10.14
CA THR A 82 -7.21 -13.77 9.79
C THR A 82 -6.91 -14.62 11.03
N SER A 83 -6.09 -14.12 11.96
CA SER A 83 -5.76 -14.81 13.21
C SER A 83 -6.95 -14.89 14.16
N GLN A 84 -7.75 -13.83 14.23
CA GLN A 84 -8.91 -13.76 15.10
C GLN A 84 -10.00 -14.74 14.65
N THR A 85 -10.31 -14.81 13.34
CA THR A 85 -11.29 -15.76 12.78
C THR A 85 -10.88 -17.22 13.02
N LYS A 86 -9.57 -17.51 13.05
CA LYS A 86 -9.05 -18.86 13.35
C LYS A 86 -9.23 -19.25 14.83
N ALA A 87 -9.23 -18.27 15.73
CA ALA A 87 -9.38 -18.48 17.17
C ALA A 87 -10.84 -18.61 17.63
N VAL A 88 -11.81 -18.00 16.92
CA VAL A 88 -13.25 -18.13 17.27
C VAL A 88 -13.89 -19.41 16.72
N ASN A 89 -13.16 -20.20 15.93
CA ASN A 89 -13.65 -21.43 15.30
C ASN A 89 -12.96 -22.69 15.85
N MET A 90 -12.43 -22.62 17.08
CA MET A 90 -11.91 -23.75 17.87
C MET A 90 -12.83 -24.06 19.05
#